data_AF-A0A6L3II15-F1
#
_entry.id   AF-A0A6L3II15-F1
#
_cell.length_a   1.000
_cell.length_b   1.000
_cell.length_c   1.000
_cell.angle_alpha   90.00
_cell.angle_beta   90.00
_cell.angle_gamma   90.00
#
_symmetry.space_group_name_H-M   'P 1'
#
loop_
_entity.id
_entity.type
_entity.pdbx_description
1 polymer ?
#
loop_
_entity_poly.entity_id
_entity_poly.type
_entity_poly.pdbx_seq_one_letter_code
_entity_poly.pdbx_strand_id
1 'polypeptide(L)'
;MGRVSLCLVIMFFICSAQKIDAQVQNIREKQDTISATKSLEHIRPENIKKGPLNNALDVLSGQSAGVNVTTNGTDRLAMLNSIRVRGTTSIMGGNDPLVIIDGVTSDIATLSTIYPADIESFTILKNATETAMYGSRGASGVIEIKTKKGTGRGFEISYDGNYGFESMYKHLQMLNGPEY
;
A
#
# COMPACT_ATOMS: atom_id res chain seq x y z
N MET A 1 83.28 4.97 42.13
CA MET A 1 83.28 4.38 40.77
C MET A 1 81.95 3.68 40.53
N GLY A 2 81.29 3.94 39.41
CA GLY A 2 80.13 3.15 38.94
C GLY A 2 78.89 3.96 38.54
N ARG A 3 78.84 4.44 37.29
CA ARG A 3 77.61 4.85 36.59
C ARG A 3 76.88 3.61 36.04
N VAL A 4 75.65 3.83 35.53
CA VAL A 4 74.86 2.98 34.59
C VAL A 4 73.99 1.96 35.35
N SER A 5 72.70 1.73 35.09
CA SER A 5 71.92 1.74 33.85
C SER A 5 70.43 1.82 34.23
N LEU A 6 69.61 2.74 33.71
CA LEU A 6 68.92 2.57 32.43
C LEU A 6 68.27 1.18 32.23
N CYS A 7 67.61 0.63 33.25
CA CYS A 7 66.84 -0.62 33.10
C CYS A 7 65.45 -0.61 33.78
N LEU A 8 65.06 0.47 34.46
CA LEU A 8 63.77 0.52 35.18
C LEU A 8 62.61 1.10 34.35
N VAL A 9 62.87 1.70 33.18
CA VAL A 9 61.84 2.44 32.42
C VAL A 9 61.25 1.65 31.24
N ILE A 10 61.83 0.51 30.87
CA ILE A 10 61.47 -0.17 29.59
C ILE A 10 60.64 -1.45 29.77
N MET A 11 60.47 -1.98 31.00
CA MET A 11 59.79 -3.26 31.22
C MET A 11 58.34 -3.16 31.74
N PHE A 12 57.70 -1.99 31.60
CA PHE A 12 56.25 -1.85 31.80
C PHE A 12 55.49 -1.65 30.47
N PHE A 13 56.22 -1.57 29.36
CA PHE A 13 55.65 -1.25 28.04
C PHE A 13 55.40 -2.48 27.15
N ILE A 14 55.74 -3.67 27.62
CA ILE A 14 55.48 -4.92 26.92
C ILE A 14 54.31 -5.59 27.64
N CYS A 15 53.25 -5.90 26.89
CA CYS A 15 52.11 -6.73 27.31
C CYS A 15 50.82 -6.00 27.75
N SER A 16 50.52 -4.82 27.19
CA SER A 16 49.14 -4.57 26.74
C SER A 16 49.07 -4.93 25.27
N ALA A 17 48.96 -6.23 25.00
CA ALA A 17 48.59 -6.76 23.69
C ALA A 17 47.15 -6.35 23.40
N GLN A 18 46.98 -5.09 22.97
CA GLN A 18 45.72 -4.60 22.46
C GLN A 18 45.57 -5.19 21.06
N LYS A 19 44.74 -6.24 20.98
CA LYS A 19 44.34 -6.87 19.73
C LYS A 19 43.92 -5.79 18.74
N ILE A 20 44.67 -5.72 17.65
CA ILE A 20 44.30 -5.04 16.42
C ILE A 20 43.24 -5.93 15.78
N ASP A 21 42.03 -5.91 16.33
CA ASP A 21 40.84 -6.37 15.62
C ASP A 21 40.20 -5.12 15.05
N ALA A 22 40.45 -4.89 13.77
CA ALA A 22 39.73 -3.93 12.96
C ALA A 22 38.23 -4.10 13.23
N GLN A 23 37.67 -3.24 14.06
CA GLN A 23 36.24 -3.02 14.14
C GLN A 23 35.89 -2.29 12.85
N VAL A 24 35.80 -3.06 11.75
CA VAL A 24 34.98 -2.69 10.60
C VAL A 24 33.66 -2.29 11.21
N GLN A 25 33.37 -0.99 11.18
CA GLN A 25 32.11 -0.45 11.64
C GLN A 25 31.04 -1.17 10.84
N ASN A 26 30.44 -2.18 11.45
CA ASN A 26 29.14 -2.65 11.06
C ASN A 26 28.18 -1.54 11.45
N ILE A 27 28.19 -0.44 10.68
CA ILE A 27 26.99 0.34 10.43
C ILE A 27 26.12 -0.57 9.56
N ARG A 28 25.64 -1.65 10.18
CA ARG A 28 24.38 -2.23 9.80
C ARG A 28 23.44 -1.09 10.11
N GLU A 29 23.02 -0.38 9.06
CA GLU A 29 21.88 0.51 9.12
C GLU A 29 20.82 -0.28 9.90
N LYS A 30 20.65 0.07 11.18
CA LYS A 30 19.32 0.10 11.75
C LYS A 30 18.62 1.13 10.87
N GLN A 31 18.16 0.70 9.69
CA GLN A 31 17.09 1.41 9.03
C GLN A 31 16.04 1.55 10.13
N ASP A 32 15.61 2.77 10.37
CA ASP A 32 14.53 3.12 11.26
C ASP A 32 13.21 2.48 10.78
N THR A 33 13.11 1.14 10.81
CA THR A 33 11.95 0.37 10.34
C THR A 33 10.76 0.50 11.27
N ILE A 34 10.82 1.39 12.26
CA ILE A 34 9.78 1.59 13.28
C ILE A 34 8.93 2.83 12.97
N SER A 35 9.42 3.78 12.16
CA SER A 35 8.68 5.03 11.86
C SER A 35 7.91 4.99 10.53
N ALA A 36 8.20 4.07 9.61
CA ALA A 36 7.53 3.98 8.30
C ALA A 36 6.25 3.10 8.30
N THR A 37 6.01 2.33 9.36
CA THR A 37 5.01 1.24 9.31
C THR A 37 3.56 1.70 9.51
N LYS A 38 3.32 2.93 9.98
CA LYS A 38 1.96 3.43 10.22
C LYS A 38 1.26 3.99 8.97
N SER A 39 2.00 4.23 7.89
CA SER A 39 1.52 4.87 6.66
C SER A 39 1.13 3.90 5.56
N LEU A 40 1.81 2.75 5.54
CA LEU A 40 1.76 1.78 4.47
C LEU A 40 0.75 0.73 4.85
N GLU A 41 -0.33 0.66 4.09
CA GLU A 41 -1.37 -0.33 4.31
C GLU A 41 -1.32 -1.37 3.20
N HIS A 42 -1.08 -2.62 3.60
CA HIS A 42 -1.02 -3.75 2.70
C HIS A 42 -2.26 -4.62 2.90
N ILE A 43 -3.08 -4.70 1.86
CA ILE A 43 -4.33 -5.45 1.84
C ILE A 43 -4.08 -6.72 1.04
N ARG A 44 -4.22 -7.85 1.72
CA ARG A 44 -4.18 -9.18 1.12
C ARG A 44 -5.60 -9.69 0.85
N PRO A 45 -5.76 -10.63 -0.08
CA PRO A 45 -7.06 -11.24 -0.41
C PRO A 45 -7.75 -11.86 0.80
N GLU A 46 -6.98 -12.31 1.78
CA GLU A 46 -7.44 -12.86 3.07
C GLU A 46 -8.27 -11.86 3.88
N ASN A 47 -7.92 -10.57 3.77
CA ASN A 47 -8.50 -9.50 4.57
C ASN A 47 -9.68 -8.82 3.84
N ILE A 48 -9.89 -9.11 2.56
CA ILE A 48 -10.98 -8.52 1.76
C ILE A 48 -12.33 -9.02 2.29
N LYS A 49 -13.28 -8.09 2.47
CA LYS A 49 -14.66 -8.47 2.83
C LYS A 49 -15.25 -9.41 1.78
N LYS A 50 -15.73 -10.57 2.25
CA LYS A 50 -16.41 -11.56 1.41
C LYS A 50 -17.82 -11.06 1.07
N GLY A 51 -17.94 -10.40 -0.06
CA GLY A 51 -19.19 -10.00 -0.69
C GLY A 51 -19.09 -10.12 -2.20
N PRO A 52 -20.19 -9.92 -2.95
CA PRO A 52 -20.17 -9.93 -4.41
C PRO A 52 -19.45 -8.67 -4.91
N LEU A 53 -18.12 -8.73 -4.94
CA LEU A 53 -17.26 -7.68 -5.49
C LEU A 53 -17.06 -7.98 -6.97
N ASN A 54 -17.48 -7.05 -7.82
CA ASN A 54 -17.38 -7.19 -9.27
C ASN A 54 -16.20 -6.40 -9.84
N ASN A 55 -15.64 -5.51 -9.03
CA ASN A 55 -14.63 -4.54 -9.41
C ASN A 55 -13.59 -4.40 -8.29
N ALA A 56 -12.34 -4.21 -8.65
CA ALA A 56 -11.23 -3.93 -7.75
C ALA A 56 -11.43 -2.67 -6.87
N LEU A 57 -12.18 -1.66 -7.33
CA LEU A 57 -12.45 -0.45 -6.53
C LEU A 57 -13.34 -0.74 -5.33
N ASP A 58 -14.34 -1.61 -5.49
CA ASP A 58 -15.27 -1.94 -4.42
C ASP A 58 -14.56 -2.66 -3.27
N VAL A 59 -13.52 -3.45 -3.59
CA VAL A 59 -12.63 -4.08 -2.60
C VAL A 59 -11.94 -3.06 -1.71
N LEU A 60 -11.50 -1.95 -2.29
CA LEU A 60 -10.79 -0.91 -1.55
C LEU A 60 -11.72 -0.11 -0.64
N SER A 61 -13.02 -0.12 -0.91
CA SER A 61 -14.02 0.57 -0.12
C SER A 61 -14.12 -0.02 1.30
N GLY A 62 -13.80 0.79 2.30
CA GLY A 62 -13.91 0.39 3.71
C GLY A 62 -12.86 -0.63 4.19
N GLN A 63 -11.88 -0.98 3.36
CA GLN A 63 -10.81 -1.91 3.71
C GLN A 63 -9.63 -1.21 4.39
N SER A 64 -9.38 0.05 4.04
CA SER A 64 -8.31 0.88 4.58
C SER A 64 -8.85 2.20 5.11
N ALA A 65 -8.38 2.61 6.29
CA ALA A 65 -8.80 3.87 6.90
C ALA A 65 -8.42 5.07 6.02
N GLY A 66 -9.39 5.95 5.77
CA GLY A 66 -9.19 7.16 4.98
C GLY A 66 -9.21 6.97 3.46
N VAL A 67 -9.58 5.79 2.97
CA VAL A 67 -9.87 5.58 1.54
C VAL A 67 -11.39 5.63 1.36
N ASN A 68 -11.86 6.60 0.58
CA ASN A 68 -13.26 6.74 0.22
C ASN A 68 -13.41 6.48 -1.28
N VAL A 69 -14.29 5.55 -1.63
CA VAL A 69 -14.69 5.29 -3.00
C VAL A 69 -16.10 5.83 -3.16
N THR A 70 -16.30 6.74 -4.10
CA THR A 70 -17.62 7.30 -4.41
C THR A 70 -18.11 6.71 -5.73
N THR A 71 -19.23 5.99 -5.66
CA THR A 71 -19.86 5.31 -6.78
C THR A 71 -21.14 6.07 -7.16
N ASN A 72 -21.14 6.77 -8.30
CA ASN A 72 -22.24 7.65 -8.74
C ASN A 72 -23.40 6.92 -9.46
N GLY A 73 -24.12 6.02 -8.78
CA GLY A 73 -25.33 5.36 -9.33
C GLY A 73 -25.28 3.83 -9.45
N THR A 74 -26.35 3.27 -10.02
CA THR A 74 -26.61 1.82 -10.16
C THR A 74 -26.12 1.24 -11.49
N ASP A 75 -25.54 2.05 -12.38
CA ASP A 75 -25.19 1.66 -13.75
C ASP A 75 -23.70 1.30 -13.89
N ARG A 76 -23.44 -0.01 -13.87
CA ARG A 76 -22.19 -0.61 -13.35
C ARG A 76 -21.01 -0.56 -14.32
N LEU A 77 -21.22 -0.13 -15.57
CA LEU A 77 -20.25 -0.25 -16.66
C LEU A 77 -19.78 1.10 -17.25
N ALA A 78 -20.45 2.21 -16.94
CA ALA A 78 -20.16 3.52 -17.54
C ALA A 78 -19.81 4.61 -16.51
N MET A 79 -19.73 4.25 -15.23
CA MET A 79 -19.53 5.22 -14.17
C MET A 79 -18.05 5.47 -13.89
N LEU A 80 -17.68 6.74 -13.93
CA LEU A 80 -16.41 7.24 -13.40
C LEU A 80 -16.49 7.15 -11.87
N ASN A 81 -15.99 6.05 -11.32
CA ASN A 81 -15.79 5.91 -9.89
C ASN A 81 -14.60 6.79 -9.49
N SER A 82 -14.77 7.62 -8.47
CA SER A 82 -13.67 8.44 -7.93
C SER A 82 -13.15 7.83 -6.64
N ILE A 83 -11.84 7.78 -6.48
CA ILE A 83 -11.18 7.29 -5.26
C ILE A 83 -10.52 8.49 -4.58
N ARG A 84 -10.67 8.59 -3.26
CA ARG A 84 -10.06 9.65 -2.47
C ARG A 84 -9.31 9.07 -1.29
N VAL A 85 -8.01 9.35 -1.23
CA VAL A 85 -7.14 8.94 -0.12
C VAL A 85 -6.90 10.17 0.76
N ARG A 86 -7.27 10.06 2.05
CA ARG A 86 -7.18 11.11 3.08
C ARG A 86 -8.04 12.36 2.84
N GLY A 87 -9.24 12.19 2.29
CA GLY A 87 -10.17 13.32 2.10
C GLY A 87 -9.68 14.32 1.05
N THR A 88 -10.31 15.49 0.95
CA THR A 88 -10.01 16.50 -0.09
C THR A 88 -8.70 17.22 0.20
N THR A 89 -7.69 17.07 -0.66
CA THR A 89 -6.39 17.74 -0.51
C THR A 89 -6.26 19.03 -1.35
N SER A 90 -7.20 19.29 -2.26
CA SER A 90 -7.18 20.48 -3.12
C SER A 90 -8.59 21.02 -3.39
N ILE A 91 -8.70 22.35 -3.45
CA ILE A 91 -9.96 23.06 -3.73
C ILE A 91 -10.19 23.19 -5.24
N MET A 92 -9.13 23.19 -6.04
CA MET A 92 -9.19 23.44 -7.50
C MET A 92 -8.57 22.32 -8.34
N GLY A 93 -7.65 21.53 -7.78
CA GLY A 93 -7.02 20.39 -8.44
C GLY A 93 -7.74 19.09 -8.09
N GLY A 94 -7.95 18.23 -9.09
CA GLY A 94 -8.45 16.87 -8.84
C GLY A 94 -7.61 16.17 -7.77
N ASN A 95 -8.26 15.34 -6.96
CA ASN A 95 -7.64 14.68 -5.81
C ASN A 95 -7.74 13.15 -5.93
N ASP A 96 -7.57 12.69 -7.15
CA ASP A 96 -7.51 11.27 -7.45
C ASP A 96 -6.08 10.78 -7.19
N PRO A 97 -5.91 9.67 -6.45
CA PRO A 97 -4.60 9.12 -6.19
C PRO A 97 -3.97 8.55 -7.47
N LEU A 98 -2.65 8.44 -7.48
CA LEU A 98 -1.95 7.75 -8.55
C LEU A 98 -2.18 6.24 -8.44
N VAL A 99 -2.72 5.62 -9.49
CA VAL A 99 -2.90 4.17 -9.56
C VAL A 99 -1.76 3.54 -10.34
N ILE A 100 -1.17 2.50 -9.77
CA ILE A 100 -0.07 1.74 -10.37
C ILE A 100 -0.47 0.28 -10.40
N ILE A 101 -0.43 -0.33 -11.57
CA ILE A 101 -0.79 -1.73 -11.79
C ILE A 101 0.48 -2.41 -12.29
N ASP A 102 1.02 -3.34 -11.51
CA ASP A 102 2.24 -4.08 -11.84
C ASP A 102 3.44 -3.19 -12.23
N GLY A 103 3.53 -2.00 -11.63
CA GLY A 103 4.59 -1.01 -11.90
C GLY A 103 4.29 -0.04 -13.03
N VAL A 104 3.15 -0.17 -13.72
CA VAL A 104 2.71 0.74 -14.78
C VAL A 104 1.66 1.70 -14.24
N THR A 105 1.91 3.00 -14.42
CA THR A 105 0.94 4.05 -14.09
C THR A 105 -0.29 3.92 -14.98
N SER A 106 -1.46 3.79 -14.36
CA SER A 106 -2.73 3.59 -15.04
C SER A 106 -3.79 4.51 -14.46
N ASP A 107 -4.93 4.65 -15.16
CA ASP A 107 -6.03 5.50 -14.72
C ASP A 107 -7.05 4.72 -13.88
N ILE A 108 -7.88 5.40 -13.11
CA ILE A 108 -8.91 4.77 -12.28
C ILE A 108 -9.92 3.99 -13.15
N ALA A 109 -10.18 4.46 -14.37
CA ALA A 109 -11.02 3.75 -15.35
C ALA A 109 -10.45 2.41 -15.79
N THR A 110 -9.13 2.20 -15.69
CA THR A 110 -8.50 0.89 -15.98
C THR A 110 -8.50 -0.03 -14.77
N LEU A 111 -8.53 0.52 -13.55
CA LEU A 111 -8.68 -0.27 -12.34
C LEU A 111 -10.10 -0.86 -12.24
N SER A 112 -11.10 -0.18 -12.80
CA SER A 112 -12.48 -0.66 -12.78
C SER A 112 -12.76 -1.86 -13.69
N THR A 113 -11.90 -2.09 -14.69
CA THR A 113 -12.04 -3.21 -15.62
C THR A 113 -11.33 -4.48 -15.13
N ILE A 114 -10.49 -4.38 -14.10
CA ILE A 114 -9.78 -5.53 -13.53
C ILE A 114 -10.68 -6.25 -12.54
N TYR A 115 -10.76 -7.56 -12.70
CA TYR A 115 -11.52 -8.41 -11.80
C TYR A 115 -10.74 -8.62 -10.50
N PRO A 116 -11.38 -8.50 -9.31
CA PRO A 116 -10.69 -8.60 -8.03
C PRO A 116 -10.07 -9.98 -7.78
N ALA A 117 -10.53 -11.05 -8.43
CA ALA A 117 -9.90 -12.37 -8.28
C ALA A 117 -8.52 -12.47 -8.95
N ASP A 118 -8.17 -11.58 -9.87
CA ASP A 118 -6.86 -11.55 -10.51
C ASP A 118 -5.83 -10.75 -9.70
N ILE A 119 -6.25 -10.12 -8.61
CA ILE A 119 -5.38 -9.28 -7.76
C ILE A 119 -4.74 -10.13 -6.67
N GLU A 120 -3.42 -9.99 -6.52
CA GLU A 120 -2.62 -10.60 -5.47
C GLU A 120 -2.63 -9.75 -4.21
N SER A 121 -2.42 -8.43 -4.34
CA SER A 121 -2.43 -7.52 -3.20
C SER A 121 -2.65 -6.07 -3.62
N PHE A 122 -3.18 -5.29 -2.68
CA PHE A 122 -3.22 -3.84 -2.79
C PHE A 122 -2.28 -3.24 -1.75
N THR A 123 -1.50 -2.24 -2.15
CA THR A 123 -0.63 -1.49 -1.25
C THR A 123 -0.96 -0.02 -1.40
N ILE A 124 -1.35 0.61 -0.28
CA ILE A 124 -1.79 1.99 -0.25
C ILE A 124 -0.73 2.80 0.50
N LEU A 125 -0.18 3.79 -0.21
CA LEU A 125 0.84 4.69 0.30
C LEU A 125 0.18 6.03 0.63
N LYS A 126 0.12 6.34 1.93
CA LYS A 126 -0.66 7.48 2.45
C LYS A 126 0.18 8.68 2.87
N ASN A 127 1.47 8.49 3.14
CA ASN A 127 2.36 9.54 3.64
C ASN A 127 3.43 9.92 2.61
N ALA A 128 4.02 11.09 2.83
CA ALA A 128 4.96 11.71 1.92
C ALA A 128 6.25 10.89 1.70
N THR A 129 6.70 10.14 2.71
CA THR A 129 7.95 9.36 2.60
C THR A 129 7.80 8.21 1.61
N GLU A 130 6.65 7.53 1.63
CA GLU A 130 6.36 6.41 0.75
C GLU A 130 5.91 6.90 -0.64
N THR A 131 5.16 8.00 -0.72
CA THR A 131 4.73 8.56 -2.01
C THR A 131 5.81 9.36 -2.74
N ALA A 132 6.88 9.79 -2.05
CA ALA A 132 8.01 10.53 -2.65
C ALA A 132 8.65 9.77 -3.82
N MET A 133 8.62 8.44 -3.81
CA MET A 133 9.13 7.60 -4.89
C MET A 133 8.40 7.84 -6.23
N TYR A 134 7.18 8.37 -6.17
CA TYR A 134 6.32 8.62 -7.32
C TYR A 134 6.17 10.12 -7.65
N GLY A 135 6.94 10.97 -6.97
CA GLY A 135 7.02 12.41 -7.23
C GLY A 135 5.72 13.18 -6.97
N SER A 136 5.51 14.26 -7.71
CA SER A 136 4.37 15.18 -7.54
C SER A 136 3.01 14.51 -7.76
N ARG A 137 2.95 13.47 -8.59
CA ARG A 137 1.72 12.71 -8.87
C ARG A 137 1.26 11.87 -7.67
N GLY A 138 2.18 11.54 -6.76
CA GLY A 138 1.88 10.83 -5.50
C GLY A 138 1.41 11.74 -4.37
N ALA A 139 1.26 13.06 -4.58
CA ALA A 139 0.88 14.01 -3.54
C ALA A 139 -0.51 13.70 -2.93
N SER A 140 -1.45 13.22 -3.75
CA SER A 140 -2.79 12.77 -3.33
C SER A 140 -2.82 11.35 -2.77
N GLY A 141 -1.68 10.65 -2.74
CA GLY A 141 -1.57 9.23 -2.39
C GLY A 141 -1.30 8.35 -3.61
N VAL A 142 -0.81 7.13 -3.33
CA VAL A 142 -0.52 6.13 -4.36
C VAL A 142 -1.18 4.81 -3.98
N ILE A 143 -1.81 4.17 -4.96
CA ILE A 143 -2.39 2.83 -4.83
C ILE A 143 -1.65 1.93 -5.80
N GLU A 144 -0.86 1.02 -5.26
CA GLU A 144 -0.15 -0.02 -6.01
C GLU A 144 -0.95 -1.32 -5.97
N ILE A 145 -1.23 -1.90 -7.12
CA ILE A 145 -1.89 -3.19 -7.30
C ILE A 145 -0.90 -4.15 -7.93
N LYS A 146 -0.81 -5.34 -7.34
CA LYS A 146 -0.08 -6.47 -7.92
C LYS A 146 -1.06 -7.53 -8.39
N THR A 147 -0.93 -7.98 -9.63
CA THR A 147 -1.75 -9.06 -10.17
C THR A 147 -1.11 -10.42 -9.87
N LYS A 148 -1.95 -11.45 -9.78
CA LYS A 148 -1.51 -12.83 -9.60
C LYS A 148 -0.69 -13.25 -10.82
N LYS A 149 0.53 -13.74 -10.57
CA LYS A 149 1.44 -14.26 -11.61
C LYS A 149 1.72 -15.73 -11.36
N GLY A 150 1.93 -16.48 -12.44
CA GLY A 150 2.25 -17.90 -12.36
C GLY A 150 3.55 -18.14 -11.60
N THR A 151 3.51 -18.96 -10.55
CA THR A 151 4.68 -19.23 -9.68
C THR A 151 5.60 -20.34 -10.22
N GLY A 152 5.30 -20.89 -11.41
CA GLY A 152 6.08 -21.95 -12.05
C GLY A 152 6.06 -23.31 -11.34
N ARG A 153 5.29 -23.46 -10.24
CA ARG A 153 5.25 -24.68 -9.41
C ARG A 153 4.25 -25.75 -9.86
N GLY A 154 3.48 -25.49 -10.92
CA GLY A 154 2.48 -26.43 -11.42
C GLY A 154 1.26 -25.71 -11.97
N PHE A 155 0.32 -26.51 -12.48
CA PHE A 155 -0.96 -26.04 -13.00
C PHE A 155 -2.01 -26.13 -11.89
N GLU A 156 -2.60 -25.00 -11.51
CA GLU A 156 -3.65 -24.91 -10.50
C GLU A 156 -4.91 -24.35 -11.15
N ILE A 157 -6.03 -25.07 -11.02
CA ILE A 157 -7.34 -24.62 -11.51
C ILE A 157 -8.21 -24.32 -10.30
N SER A 158 -8.66 -23.07 -10.21
CA SER A 158 -9.70 -22.63 -9.28
C SER A 158 -10.98 -22.28 -10.06
N TYR A 159 -12.14 -22.67 -9.54
CA TYR A 159 -13.44 -22.31 -10.08
C TYR A 159 -14.31 -21.71 -8.98
N ASP A 160 -14.74 -20.47 -9.18
CA ASP A 160 -15.59 -19.72 -8.26
C ASP A 160 -16.92 -19.39 -8.95
N GLY A 161 -18.03 -19.73 -8.31
CA GLY A 161 -19.38 -19.44 -8.81
C GLY A 161 -20.18 -18.66 -7.78
N ASN A 162 -20.76 -17.53 -8.20
CA ASN A 162 -21.60 -16.69 -7.35
C ASN A 162 -22.96 -16.46 -8.04
N TYR A 163 -24.05 -16.56 -7.28
CA TYR A 163 -25.41 -16.29 -7.76
C TYR A 163 -26.16 -15.43 -6.75
N GLY A 164 -26.90 -14.42 -7.21
CA GLY A 164 -27.61 -13.49 -6.34
C GLY A 164 -28.80 -12.85 -7.05
N PHE A 165 -29.85 -12.57 -6.28
CA PHE A 165 -31.05 -11.87 -6.74
C PHE A 165 -30.98 -10.41 -6.29
N GLU A 166 -31.23 -9.47 -7.20
CA GLU A 166 -31.28 -8.04 -6.91
C GLU A 166 -32.74 -7.59 -6.87
N SER A 167 -33.15 -6.94 -5.77
CA SER A 167 -34.48 -6.35 -5.61
C SER A 167 -34.34 -4.91 -5.12
N MET A 168 -35.09 -3.99 -5.71
CA MET A 168 -35.09 -2.60 -5.26
C MET A 168 -35.87 -2.47 -3.95
N TYR A 169 -35.20 -2.01 -2.89
CA TYR A 169 -35.80 -1.89 -1.56
C TYR A 169 -36.48 -0.54 -1.30
N LYS A 170 -36.17 0.50 -2.08
CA LYS A 170 -36.62 1.86 -1.80
C LYS A 170 -37.37 2.44 -3.01
N HIS A 171 -38.68 2.36 -2.93
CA HIS A 171 -39.57 3.13 -3.80
C HIS A 171 -39.85 4.44 -3.07
N LEU A 172 -39.58 5.58 -3.72
CA LEU A 172 -40.13 6.85 -3.24
C LEU A 172 -41.64 6.73 -3.31
N GLN A 173 -42.31 6.82 -2.15
CA GLN A 173 -43.76 6.92 -2.12
C GLN A 173 -44.13 8.25 -2.76
N MET A 174 -44.57 8.20 -4.01
CA MET A 174 -45.15 9.34 -4.70
C MET A 174 -46.61 9.42 -4.26
N LEU A 175 -47.08 10.64 -3.98
CA LEU A 175 -48.50 10.88 -3.78
C LEU A 175 -49.25 10.45 -5.05
N ASN A 176 -50.35 9.74 -4.86
CA ASN A 176 -51.18 9.29 -5.98
C ASN A 176 -52.11 10.43 -6.42
N GLY A 177 -52.59 10.43 -7.66
CA GLY A 177 -53.40 11.51 -8.25
C GLY A 177 -54.57 12.09 -7.41
N PRO A 178 -55.27 11.34 -6.53
CA PRO A 178 -56.30 11.90 -5.65
C PRO A 178 -55.77 12.62 -4.39
N GLU A 179 -54.46 12.65 -4.14
CA GLU A 179 -53.82 13.38 -3.02
C GLU A 179 -53.19 14.72 -3.47
N TYR A 180 -53.54 15.22 -4.67
CA TYR A 180 -53.24 16.57 -5.17
C TYR A 180 -54.50 17.44 -5.13
#